data_AF-A0A5N5THP7-F1
#
_entry.id   AF-A0A5N5THP7-F1
#
_cell.length_a   1.000
_cell.length_b   1.000
_cell.length_c   1.000
_cell.angle_alpha   90.00
_cell.angle_beta   90.00
_cell.angle_gamma   90.00
#
_symmetry.space_group_name_H-M   'P 1'
#
loop_
_entity.id
_entity.type
_entity.pdbx_description
1 polymer ?
#
loop_
_entity_poly.entity_id
_entity_poly.type
_entity_poly.pdbx_seq_one_letter_code
_entity_poly.pdbx_strand_id
1 'polypeptide(L)'
;MKMPRDNFQSRFLKLNSHAMEELIVYYFGFNYWSLRVMDLQRVETNENENEMKFICMIKVTTKDGLISEGIGVGKAPLTTNHPGLVVTAYRTARKFAVENAKADALSKFVIIELANGKRLMDVNYQRPDQIPIKTRRDEVCCEVRNLCSDPENDSFYHFDGFNESEWIEN
;
A
#
# COMPACT_ATOMS: atom_id res chain seq x y z
N MET A 1 -34.02 -12.77 -6.09
CA MET A 1 -33.86 -11.55 -6.92
C MET A 1 -32.36 -11.29 -7.04
N LYS A 2 -31.73 -11.66 -8.16
CA LYS A 2 -30.28 -11.58 -8.39
C LYS A 2 -30.02 -10.26 -9.11
N MET A 3 -29.34 -9.30 -8.48
CA MET A 3 -28.96 -8.05 -9.14
C MET A 3 -27.96 -8.35 -10.28
N PRO A 4 -28.08 -7.73 -11.46
CA PRO A 4 -27.15 -7.96 -12.57
C PRO A 4 -25.77 -7.41 -12.19
N ARG A 5 -24.72 -8.19 -12.42
CA ARG A 5 -23.31 -7.84 -12.15
C ARG A 5 -22.65 -7.14 -13.33
N ASP A 6 -23.42 -6.45 -14.17
CA ASP A 6 -22.93 -5.93 -15.44
C ASP A 6 -22.96 -4.40 -15.47
N ASN A 7 -21.78 -3.85 -15.79
CA ASN A 7 -21.49 -2.46 -16.19
C ASN A 7 -21.02 -1.49 -15.10
N PHE A 8 -20.03 -1.89 -14.28
CA PHE A 8 -19.10 -0.91 -13.72
C PHE A 8 -18.02 -0.60 -14.76
N GLN A 9 -18.13 0.54 -15.45
CA GLN A 9 -17.03 1.08 -16.25
C GLN A 9 -16.02 1.73 -15.29
N SER A 10 -15.19 0.92 -14.64
CA SER A 10 -14.11 1.42 -13.77
C SER A 10 -12.96 1.95 -14.64
N ARG A 11 -12.90 3.27 -14.84
CA ARG A 11 -11.74 3.90 -15.49
C ARG A 11 -10.64 4.12 -14.47
N PHE A 12 -9.65 3.23 -14.44
CA PHE A 12 -8.46 3.39 -13.62
C PHE A 12 -7.53 4.44 -14.23
N LEU A 13 -7.60 5.68 -13.72
CA LEU A 13 -6.64 6.70 -14.09
C LEU A 13 -5.40 6.57 -13.20
N LYS A 14 -4.25 6.21 -13.79
CA LYS A 14 -2.95 6.27 -13.10
C LYS A 14 -2.52 7.74 -13.02
N LEU A 15 -2.98 8.41 -11.97
CA LEU A 15 -2.74 9.83 -11.75
C LEU A 15 -1.48 10.03 -10.92
N ASN A 16 -0.77 11.13 -11.18
CA ASN A 16 0.23 11.61 -10.23
C ASN A 16 -0.48 12.09 -8.94
N SER A 17 0.27 12.23 -7.85
CA SER A 17 -0.29 12.62 -6.55
C SER A 17 -1.08 13.92 -6.59
N HIS A 18 -0.55 14.93 -7.27
CA HIS A 18 -1.18 16.23 -7.41
C HIS A 18 -2.55 16.16 -8.13
N ALA A 19 -2.62 15.42 -9.23
CA ALA A 19 -3.86 15.25 -9.98
C ALA A 19 -4.90 14.49 -9.14
N MET A 20 -4.49 13.51 -8.32
CA MET A 20 -5.41 12.87 -7.39
C MET A 20 -5.92 13.87 -6.33
N GLU A 21 -5.07 14.72 -5.77
CA GLU A 21 -5.48 15.76 -4.82
C GLU A 21 -6.51 16.71 -5.44
N GLU A 22 -6.25 17.19 -6.66
CA GLU A 22 -7.18 18.06 -7.39
C GLU A 22 -8.51 17.37 -7.66
N LEU A 23 -8.51 16.09 -8.06
CA LEU A 23 -9.75 15.36 -8.28
C LEU A 23 -10.53 15.13 -6.99
N ILE A 24 -9.85 14.84 -5.88
CA ILE A 24 -10.52 14.69 -4.58
C ILE A 24 -11.19 16.01 -4.19
N VAL A 25 -10.46 17.13 -4.33
CA VAL A 25 -10.99 18.47 -4.03
C VAL A 25 -12.15 18.81 -4.97
N TYR A 26 -12.04 18.51 -6.26
CA TYR A 26 -13.05 18.82 -7.27
C TYR A 26 -14.35 18.03 -7.05
N TYR A 27 -14.26 16.73 -6.77
CA TYR A 27 -15.44 15.86 -6.65
C TYR A 27 -16.03 15.81 -5.24
N PHE A 28 -15.21 15.86 -4.20
CA PHE A 28 -15.64 15.63 -2.81
C PHE A 28 -15.44 16.85 -1.91
N GLY A 29 -14.69 17.86 -2.37
CA GLY A 29 -14.39 19.08 -1.62
C GLY A 29 -13.14 18.98 -0.76
N PHE A 30 -12.56 20.14 -0.43
CA PHE A 30 -11.29 20.24 0.31
C PHE A 30 -11.34 19.63 1.73
N ASN A 31 -12.51 19.58 2.36
CA ASN A 31 -12.69 19.01 3.69
C ASN A 31 -12.92 17.49 3.67
N TYR A 32 -12.91 16.83 2.50
CA TYR A 32 -13.25 15.40 2.43
C TYR A 32 -12.18 14.48 2.99
N TRP A 33 -10.92 14.93 2.97
CA TRP A 33 -9.78 14.12 3.35
C TRP A 33 -8.80 14.90 4.22
N SER A 34 -7.94 14.16 4.90
CA SER A 34 -6.86 14.69 5.72
C SER A 34 -5.60 13.84 5.54
N LEU A 35 -4.46 14.47 5.77
CA LEU A 35 -3.15 13.85 5.69
C LEU A 35 -2.41 14.04 7.01
N ARG A 36 -1.79 12.96 7.50
CA ARG A 36 -0.95 12.98 8.70
C ARG A 36 0.38 12.30 8.40
N VAL A 37 1.49 12.96 8.74
CA VAL A 37 2.81 12.32 8.80
C VAL A 37 2.85 11.48 10.07
N MET A 38 3.00 10.18 9.90
CA MET A 38 3.08 9.21 11.00
C MET A 38 4.51 9.10 11.50
N ASP A 39 5.47 9.01 10.58
CA ASP A 39 6.88 8.92 10.90
C ASP A 39 7.73 9.58 9.80
N LEU A 40 8.88 10.14 10.20
CA LEU A 40 9.82 10.78 9.31
C LEU A 40 11.22 10.70 9.88
N GLN A 41 12.02 9.80 9.32
CA GLN A 41 13.34 9.47 9.82
C GLN A 41 14.41 9.76 8.78
N ARG A 42 15.55 10.26 9.25
CA ARG A 42 16.77 10.30 8.46
C ARG A 42 17.35 8.89 8.43
N VAL A 43 17.70 8.41 7.25
CA VAL A 43 18.44 7.15 7.11
C VAL A 43 19.92 7.49 7.21
N GLU A 44 20.60 6.83 8.14
CA GLU A 44 22.06 6.92 8.21
C GLU A 44 22.64 6.24 6.98
N THR A 45 23.45 6.99 6.24
CA THR A 45 24.10 6.51 5.05
C THR A 45 25.53 6.13 5.38
N ASN A 46 26.03 5.03 4.82
CA ASN A 46 27.44 4.66 4.95
C ASN A 46 28.34 5.82 4.47
N GLU A 47 29.54 5.95 5.03
CA GLU A 47 30.47 7.06 4.77
C GLU A 47 30.82 7.28 3.28
N ASN A 48 30.61 6.27 2.43
CA ASN A 48 30.87 6.32 0.99
C ASN A 48 29.70 6.87 0.17
N GLU A 49 28.53 7.12 0.76
CA GLU A 49 27.37 7.64 0.06
C GLU A 49 27.21 9.14 0.32
N ASN A 50 27.57 9.95 -0.68
CA ASN A 50 27.33 11.40 -0.72
C ASN A 50 25.83 11.72 -0.96
N GLU A 51 24.94 11.11 -0.18
CA GLU A 51 23.50 11.29 -0.28
C GLU A 51 22.87 11.48 1.09
N MET A 52 22.01 12.50 1.18
CA MET A 52 21.09 12.68 2.29
C MET A 52 19.82 11.88 2.01
N LYS A 53 19.42 11.00 2.93
CA LYS A 53 18.25 10.13 2.76
C LYS A 53 17.24 10.28 3.90
N PHE A 54 15.97 10.28 3.54
CA PHE A 54 14.85 10.24 4.48
C PHE A 54 13.85 9.17 4.07
N ILE A 55 13.24 8.54 5.07
CA ILE A 55 12.05 7.70 4.93
C ILE A 55 10.90 8.41 5.64
N CYS A 56 9.75 8.43 4.99
CA CYS A 56 8.52 9.01 5.53
C CYS A 56 7.39 8.00 5.43
N MET A 57 6.55 7.95 6.46
CA MET A 57 5.28 7.23 6.45
C MET A 57 4.15 8.24 6.67
N ILE A 58 3.13 8.16 5.82
CA ILE A 58 1.97 9.05 5.84
C ILE A 58 0.70 8.21 5.90
N LYS A 59 -0.29 8.75 6.60
CA LYS A 59 -1.67 8.26 6.62
C LYS A 59 -2.60 9.30 6.02
N VAL A 60 -3.40 8.88 5.06
CA VAL A 60 -4.51 9.62 4.48
C VAL A 60 -5.81 9.03 5.02
N THR A 61 -6.73 9.89 5.45
CA THR A 61 -8.03 9.49 5.97
C THR A 61 -9.14 10.33 5.38
N THR A 62 -10.23 9.71 4.95
CA THR A 62 -11.41 10.40 4.41
C THR A 62 -12.50 10.54 5.48
N LYS A 63 -13.46 11.44 5.24
CA LYS A 63 -14.64 11.62 6.10
C LYS A 63 -15.49 10.36 6.24
N ASP A 64 -15.49 9.50 5.21
CA ASP A 64 -16.24 8.25 5.19
C ASP A 64 -15.47 7.09 5.85
N GLY A 65 -14.34 7.38 6.48
CA GLY A 65 -13.55 6.40 7.24
C GLY A 65 -12.57 5.58 6.41
N LEU A 66 -12.40 5.87 5.12
CA LEU A 66 -11.38 5.20 4.30
C LEU A 66 -10.00 5.65 4.75
N ILE A 67 -9.08 4.67 4.82
CA ILE A 67 -7.71 4.89 5.26
C ILE A 67 -6.78 4.35 4.18
N SER A 68 -5.78 5.15 3.83
CA SER A 68 -4.66 4.71 3.00
C SER A 68 -3.37 5.18 3.62
N GLU A 69 -2.42 4.28 3.79
CA GLU A 69 -1.08 4.59 4.27
C GLU A 69 -0.10 4.56 3.09
N GLY A 70 0.99 5.30 3.19
CA GLY A 70 2.00 5.31 2.13
C GLY A 70 3.39 5.57 2.67
N ILE A 71 4.37 4.99 1.99
CA ILE A 71 5.78 5.08 2.36
C ILE A 71 6.55 5.76 1.23
N GLY A 72 7.46 6.65 1.60
CA GLY A 72 8.24 7.44 0.65
C GLY A 72 9.69 7.57 1.06
N VAL A 73 10.58 7.40 0.08
CA VAL A 73 12.01 7.65 0.25
C VAL A 73 12.37 8.93 -0.50
N GLY A 74 13.04 9.85 0.19
CA GLY A 74 13.58 11.06 -0.41
C GLY A 74 15.10 11.05 -0.37
N LYS A 75 15.73 11.42 -1.48
CA LYS A 75 17.19 11.46 -1.61
C LYS A 75 17.62 12.81 -2.19
N ALA A 76 18.74 13.33 -1.71
CA ALA A 76 19.38 14.49 -2.29
C ALA A 76 20.90 14.33 -2.24
N PRO A 77 21.64 14.79 -3.26
CA PRO A 77 23.11 14.76 -3.22
C PRO A 77 23.61 15.61 -2.04
N LEU A 78 24.56 15.06 -1.30
CA LEU A 78 25.19 15.70 -0.15
C LEU A 78 26.61 16.13 -0.52
N THR A 79 26.81 17.43 -0.64
CA THR A 79 28.15 18.02 -0.81
C THR A 79 28.57 18.66 0.50
N THR A 80 29.65 18.16 1.11
CA THR A 80 30.15 18.63 2.42
C THR A 80 31.01 19.89 2.35
N ASN A 81 31.36 20.35 1.14
CA ASN A 81 32.25 21.51 0.93
C ASN A 81 31.66 22.85 1.42
N HIS A 82 30.33 22.97 1.51
CA HIS A 82 29.66 24.20 1.96
C HIS A 82 28.47 23.89 2.88
N PRO A 83 28.41 24.46 4.10
CA PRO A 83 27.32 24.23 5.05
C PRO A 83 25.91 24.52 4.50
N GLY A 84 25.77 25.53 3.62
CA GLY A 84 24.49 25.85 2.98
C GLY A 84 23.95 24.75 2.07
N LEU A 85 24.85 23.97 1.44
CA LEU A 85 24.47 22.83 0.59
C LEU A 85 23.96 21.65 1.43
N VAL A 86 24.50 21.46 2.62
CA VAL A 86 24.03 20.42 3.57
C VAL A 86 22.60 20.72 4.02
N VAL A 87 22.29 21.96 4.38
CA VAL A 87 20.92 22.37 4.76
C VAL A 87 19.95 22.20 3.59
N THR A 88 20.40 22.51 2.38
CA THR A 88 19.60 22.35 1.16
C THR A 88 19.32 20.88 0.88
N ALA A 89 20.33 20.02 0.97
CA ALA A 89 20.19 18.57 0.80
C ALA A 89 19.24 17.99 1.85
N TYR A 90 19.35 18.43 3.12
CA TYR A 90 18.44 18.04 4.19
C TYR A 90 16.98 18.38 3.86
N ARG A 91 16.70 19.65 3.50
CA ARG A 91 15.34 20.11 3.19
C ARG A 91 14.77 19.39 1.97
N THR A 92 15.57 19.22 0.92
CA THR A 92 15.15 18.59 -0.33
C THR A 92 14.87 17.10 -0.15
N ALA A 93 15.77 16.35 0.48
CA ALA A 93 15.55 14.92 0.75
C ALA A 93 14.33 14.70 1.66
N ARG A 94 14.17 15.52 2.70
CA ARG A 94 13.01 15.46 3.59
C ARG A 94 11.70 15.76 2.84
N LYS A 95 11.69 16.80 2.00
CA LYS A 95 10.53 17.17 1.19
C LYS A 95 10.13 16.04 0.23
N PHE A 96 11.09 15.47 -0.49
CA PHE A 96 10.83 14.36 -1.40
C PHE A 96 10.32 13.11 -0.69
N ALA A 97 10.81 12.80 0.52
CA ALA A 97 10.28 11.67 1.28
C ALA A 97 8.78 11.84 1.58
N VAL A 98 8.37 13.04 2.00
CA VAL A 98 6.97 13.40 2.26
C VAL A 98 6.13 13.36 0.99
N GLU A 99 6.61 13.96 -0.11
CA GLU A 99 5.88 13.98 -1.38
C GLU A 99 5.71 12.58 -1.97
N ASN A 100 6.73 11.73 -1.86
CA ASN A 100 6.67 10.34 -2.32
C ASN A 100 5.73 9.50 -1.44
N ALA A 101 5.76 9.66 -0.12
CA ALA A 101 4.86 8.95 0.79
C ALA A 101 3.40 9.35 0.56
N LYS A 102 3.16 10.64 0.32
CA LYS A 102 1.85 11.17 -0.05
C LYS A 102 1.39 10.59 -1.39
N ALA A 103 2.26 10.57 -2.38
CA ALA A 103 1.96 10.00 -3.69
C ALA A 103 1.61 8.53 -3.61
N ASP A 104 2.35 7.77 -2.80
CA ASP A 104 2.10 6.36 -2.57
C ASP A 104 0.71 6.14 -1.95
N ALA A 105 0.41 6.83 -0.84
CA ALA A 105 -0.89 6.74 -0.17
C ALA A 105 -2.05 7.13 -1.11
N LEU A 106 -1.90 8.22 -1.86
CA LEU A 106 -2.95 8.69 -2.76
C LEU A 106 -3.16 7.78 -3.96
N SER A 107 -2.13 7.08 -4.42
CA SER A 107 -2.22 6.18 -5.56
C SER A 107 -3.11 4.96 -5.33
N LYS A 108 -3.40 4.64 -4.06
CA LYS A 108 -4.29 3.54 -3.68
C LYS A 108 -5.76 3.94 -3.73
N PHE A 109 -6.08 5.24 -3.68
CA PHE A 109 -7.45 5.69 -3.88
C PHE A 109 -7.89 5.50 -5.33
N VAL A 110 -9.15 5.14 -5.49
CA VAL A 110 -9.84 5.06 -6.78
C VAL A 110 -11.14 5.85 -6.69
N ILE A 111 -11.48 6.53 -7.77
CA ILE A 111 -12.75 7.23 -7.91
C ILE A 111 -13.63 6.39 -8.84
N ILE A 112 -14.78 5.97 -8.32
CA ILE A 112 -15.75 5.14 -9.02
C ILE A 112 -16.91 6.03 -9.44
N GLU A 113 -17.17 6.11 -10.73
CA GLU A 113 -18.35 6.78 -11.29
C GLU A 113 -19.45 5.75 -11.54
N LEU A 114 -20.62 5.97 -10.94
CA LEU A 114 -21.79 5.13 -11.09
C LEU A 114 -22.59 5.54 -12.32
N ALA A 115 -23.42 4.63 -12.84
CA ALA A 115 -24.27 4.89 -14.02
C ALA A 115 -25.23 6.08 -13.84
N ASN A 116 -25.54 6.46 -12.60
CA ASN A 116 -26.37 7.62 -12.27
C ASN A 116 -25.58 8.95 -12.14
N GLY A 117 -24.28 8.95 -12.48
CA GLY A 117 -23.40 10.12 -12.38
C GLY A 117 -22.91 10.44 -10.97
N LYS A 118 -23.30 9.66 -9.95
CA LYS A 118 -22.72 9.78 -8.60
C LYS A 118 -21.30 9.23 -8.60
N ARG A 119 -20.45 9.81 -7.76
CA ARG A 119 -19.07 9.39 -7.58
C ARG A 119 -18.83 8.93 -6.15
N LEU A 120 -18.07 7.85 -6.02
CA LEU A 120 -17.64 7.28 -4.75
C LEU A 120 -16.12 7.19 -4.75
N MET A 121 -15.53 7.31 -3.56
CA MET A 121 -14.13 7.01 -3.35
C MET A 121 -14.00 5.63 -2.73
N ASP A 122 -12.96 4.89 -3.11
CA ASP A 122 -12.60 3.62 -2.49
C ASP A 122 -11.07 3.49 -2.43
N VAL A 123 -10.55 2.51 -1.69
CA VAL A 123 -9.12 2.22 -1.56
C VAL A 123 -8.84 0.83 -2.10
N ASN A 124 -7.95 0.74 -3.08
CA ASN A 124 -7.40 -0.52 -3.56
C ASN A 124 -6.26 -0.99 -2.64
N TYR A 125 -6.61 -1.80 -1.63
CA TYR A 125 -5.64 -2.40 -0.70
C TYR A 125 -4.74 -3.47 -1.34
N GLN A 126 -5.05 -3.95 -2.55
CA GLN A 126 -4.18 -4.89 -3.26
C GLN A 126 -2.98 -4.19 -3.91
N ARG A 127 -3.01 -2.85 -3.99
CA ARG A 127 -1.90 -2.08 -4.55
C ARG A 127 -0.75 -2.01 -3.53
N PRO A 128 0.44 -2.56 -3.85
CA PRO A 128 1.58 -2.51 -2.96
C PRO A 128 2.16 -1.10 -2.87
N ASP A 129 2.90 -0.83 -1.80
CA ASP A 129 3.65 0.40 -1.60
C ASP A 129 4.69 0.56 -2.72
N GLN A 130 4.71 1.74 -3.34
CA GLN A 130 5.65 2.12 -4.38
C GLN A 130 6.96 2.60 -3.76
N ILE A 131 7.59 1.77 -2.95
CA ILE A 131 8.94 2.06 -2.48
C ILE A 131 9.90 1.77 -3.64
N PRO A 132 10.72 2.74 -4.11
CA PRO A 132 11.81 2.44 -5.04
C PRO A 132 12.95 1.75 -4.25
N ILE A 133 12.70 0.54 -3.73
CA ILE A 133 13.77 -0.29 -3.20
C ILE A 133 14.49 -0.88 -4.42
N LYS A 134 15.60 -0.26 -4.81
CA LYS A 134 16.69 -1.06 -5.38
C LYS A 134 17.33 -1.82 -4.23
N THR A 135 16.61 -2.76 -3.62
CA THR A 135 17.25 -3.74 -2.73
C THR A 135 18.02 -4.64 -3.67
N ARG A 136 19.34 -4.58 -3.54
CA ARG A 136 20.19 -5.67 -3.95
C ARG A 136 19.77 -6.88 -3.10
N ARG A 137 18.88 -7.69 -3.67
CA ARG A 137 18.55 -9.09 -3.37
C ARG A 137 18.00 -9.44 -1.99
N ASP A 138 16.88 -10.15 -2.07
CA ASP A 138 16.47 -11.30 -1.27
C ASP A 138 16.21 -11.05 0.21
N GLU A 139 14.97 -10.67 0.54
CA GLU A 139 14.26 -11.18 1.72
C GLU A 139 12.75 -10.97 1.54
N VAL A 140 12.06 -12.07 1.28
CA VAL A 140 10.60 -12.17 1.23
C VAL A 140 10.08 -11.97 2.66
N CYS A 141 9.49 -10.82 2.94
CA CYS A 141 8.67 -10.62 4.14
C CYS A 141 7.22 -10.54 3.69
N CYS A 142 6.56 -11.71 3.69
CA CYS A 142 5.13 -11.94 3.95
C CYS A 142 4.79 -13.36 3.48
N GLU A 143 4.86 -14.34 4.37
CA GLU A 143 4.14 -15.60 4.16
C GLU A 143 2.64 -15.31 4.19
N VAL A 144 1.99 -15.44 3.04
CA VAL A 144 0.53 -15.49 2.97
C VAL A 144 0.10 -16.81 3.59
N ARG A 145 -0.24 -16.80 4.89
CA ARG A 145 -1.03 -17.88 5.48
C ARG A 145 -2.43 -17.79 4.90
N ASN A 146 -2.71 -18.64 3.92
CA ASN A 146 -4.06 -18.93 3.46
C ASN A 146 -4.88 -19.49 4.64
N LEU A 147 -5.68 -18.65 5.29
CA LEU A 147 -6.71 -19.05 6.25
C LEU A 147 -8.05 -19.28 5.53
N CYS A 148 -8.02 -19.99 4.40
CA CYS A 148 -9.22 -20.55 3.79
C CYS A 148 -9.05 -22.07 3.72
N SER A 149 -9.17 -22.71 4.88
CA SER A 149 -9.61 -24.09 4.95
C SER A 149 -10.99 -24.03 5.58
N ASP A 150 -12.04 -24.10 4.75
CA ASP A 150 -13.42 -24.29 5.19
C ASP A 150 -13.49 -25.65 5.93
N PRO A 151 -13.84 -25.69 7.22
CA PRO A 151 -13.83 -26.93 7.99
C PRO A 151 -15.06 -27.83 7.77
N GLU A 152 -15.91 -27.54 6.78
CA GLU A 152 -17.22 -28.20 6.63
C GLU A 152 -17.36 -29.11 5.40
N ASN A 153 -16.27 -29.51 4.74
CA ASN A 153 -16.38 -30.37 3.55
C ASN A 153 -15.57 -31.67 3.61
N ASP A 154 -15.66 -32.39 4.72
CA ASP A 154 -15.39 -33.84 4.74
C ASP A 154 -16.59 -34.57 5.36
N SER A 155 -17.57 -34.86 4.50
CA SER A 155 -18.55 -35.92 4.78
C SER A 155 -18.35 -37.03 3.75
N PHE A 156 -17.95 -38.21 4.26
CA PHE A 156 -18.30 -39.59 3.85
C PHE A 156 -18.18 -39.95 2.34
N TYR A 157 -17.50 -41.01 1.87
CA TYR A 157 -17.35 -42.39 2.34
C TYR A 157 -16.08 -43.05 1.71
N HIS A 158 -15.31 -43.83 2.48
CA HIS A 158 -14.84 -45.14 2.01
C HIS A 158 -14.68 -46.10 3.19
N PHE A 159 -15.57 -47.09 3.20
CA PHE A 159 -15.57 -48.24 4.07
C PHE A 159 -14.83 -49.34 3.32
N ASP A 160 -13.67 -49.76 3.81
CA ASP A 160 -13.02 -50.98 3.38
C ASP A 160 -12.54 -51.78 4.59
N GLY A 161 -13.27 -52.88 4.84
CA GLY A 161 -12.74 -54.18 5.27
C GLY A 161 -11.92 -54.24 6.56
N PHE A 162 -12.58 -54.43 7.70
CA PHE A 162 -11.95 -55.05 8.86
C PHE A 162 -11.86 -56.56 8.61
N ASN A 163 -10.64 -57.07 8.44
CA ASN A 163 -10.38 -58.49 8.26
C ASN A 163 -10.18 -59.14 9.65
N GLU A 164 -11.16 -59.93 10.09
CA GLU A 164 -11.06 -60.79 11.28
C GLU A 164 -10.20 -62.02 10.95
N SER A 165 -8.90 -61.97 11.23
CA SER A 165 -8.08 -63.18 11.41
C SER A 165 -6.68 -62.81 11.86
N GLU A 166 -6.41 -62.90 13.17
CA GLU A 166 -5.16 -63.42 13.75
C GLU A 166 -5.23 -63.35 15.28
N TRP A 167 -5.84 -64.39 15.85
CA TRP A 167 -5.45 -64.94 17.15
C TRP A 167 -4.75 -66.27 16.90
N ILE A 168 -3.85 -66.65 17.83
CA ILE A 168 -3.04 -67.89 17.94
C ILE A 168 -1.68 -67.72 17.22
N GLU A 169 -0.48 -67.81 17.82
CA GLU A 169 0.14 -68.55 18.94
C GLU A 169 1.39 -67.72 19.36
N ASN A 170 1.81 -67.54 20.62
CA ASN A 170 2.25 -68.48 21.67
C ASN A 170 2.26 -67.77 23.03
#